data_AF-A0A956TYJ6-F1
#
_entry.id   AF-A0A956TYJ6-F1
#
_cell.length_a   1.000
_cell.length_b   1.000
_cell.length_c   1.000
_cell.angle_alpha   90.00
_cell.angle_beta   90.00
_cell.angle_gamma   90.00
#
_symmetry.space_group_name_H-M   'P 1'
#
loop_
_entity.id
_entity.type
_entity.pdbx_description
1 polymer ?
#
loop_
_entity_poly.entity_id
_entity_poly.type
_entity_poly.pdbx_seq_one_letter_code
_entity_poly.pdbx_strand_id
1 'polypeptide(L)'
;MSLSNTKSGTFRLVCLVFVLAAVYAAGASQARADEAAFWRNNASVMKSEAAEAREVAAGVSSGLAHADKRNEIVSGLISQAESYLDRGDDFTAAADSSMEEGKYERAYRLYSTAKLYYTGSATAGLNAKSVLHSIEGPWNKPTGMENGKLYTTEEIVK
;
A
#
# COMPACT_ATOMS: atom_id res chain seq x y z
N MET A 1 -13.08 62.13 -51.98
CA MET A 1 -11.93 61.26 -51.72
C MET A 1 -12.26 60.33 -50.57
N SER A 2 -11.85 59.07 -50.71
CA SER A 2 -12.33 57.85 -50.04
C SER A 2 -12.19 57.84 -48.51
N LEU A 3 -13.22 57.33 -47.83
CA LEU A 3 -13.19 56.91 -46.42
C LEU A 3 -12.38 55.60 -46.31
N SER A 4 -11.17 55.64 -45.74
CA SER A 4 -10.41 54.42 -45.44
C SER A 4 -10.89 53.79 -44.12
N ASN A 5 -11.89 52.91 -44.26
CA ASN A 5 -12.21 51.90 -43.27
C ASN A 5 -11.08 50.85 -43.23
N THR A 6 -10.15 50.94 -42.28
CA THR A 6 -9.14 49.88 -42.08
C THR A 6 -8.60 49.86 -40.65
N LYS A 7 -9.45 49.58 -39.64
CA LYS A 7 -9.00 49.34 -38.25
C LYS A 7 -9.81 48.29 -37.46
N SER A 8 -10.50 47.34 -38.09
CA SER A 8 -11.32 46.35 -37.36
C SER A 8 -10.77 44.91 -37.34
N GLY A 9 -9.77 44.57 -38.17
CA GLY A 9 -9.32 43.18 -38.35
C GLY A 9 -8.41 42.64 -37.25
N THR A 10 -7.48 43.46 -36.75
CA THR A 10 -6.47 43.01 -35.76
C THR A 10 -7.05 42.83 -34.36
N PHE A 11 -8.01 43.66 -33.95
CA PHE A 11 -8.61 43.60 -32.61
C PHE A 11 -9.41 42.32 -32.39
N ARG A 12 -10.12 41.84 -33.42
CA ARG A 12 -10.91 40.60 -33.34
C ARG A 12 -10.04 39.34 -33.29
N LEU A 13 -8.90 39.35 -33.98
CA LEU A 13 -7.97 38.22 -34.00
C LEU A 13 -7.27 38.04 -32.65
N VAL A 14 -6.90 39.16 -32.00
CA VAL A 14 -6.26 39.15 -30.68
C VAL A 14 -7.21 38.59 -29.60
N CYS A 15 -8.47 39.04 -29.56
CA CYS A 15 -9.45 38.50 -28.59
C CYS A 15 -9.69 36.99 -28.77
N LEU A 16 -9.70 36.49 -30.00
CA LEU A 16 -9.94 35.07 -30.30
C LEU A 16 -8.78 34.19 -29.79
N VAL A 17 -7.53 34.65 -29.92
CA VAL A 17 -6.34 33.95 -29.39
C VAL A 17 -6.33 33.93 -27.86
N PHE A 18 -6.71 35.03 -27.19
CA PHE A 18 -6.81 35.06 -25.73
C PHE A 18 -7.91 34.15 -25.18
N VAL A 19 -9.08 34.09 -25.85
CA VAL A 19 -10.16 33.16 -25.46
C VAL A 19 -9.74 31.71 -25.67
N LEU A 20 -9.06 31.38 -26.78
CA LEU A 20 -8.58 30.02 -27.03
C LEU A 20 -7.53 29.59 -25.99
N ALA A 21 -6.60 30.49 -25.65
CA ALA A 21 -5.59 30.24 -24.63
C ALA A 21 -6.20 30.07 -23.22
N ALA A 22 -7.22 30.86 -22.88
CA ALA A 22 -7.95 30.73 -21.62
C ALA A 22 -8.72 29.41 -21.53
N VAL A 23 -9.38 28.99 -22.61
CA VAL A 23 -10.09 27.70 -22.68
C VAL A 23 -9.11 26.52 -22.59
N TYR A 24 -7.95 26.61 -23.23
CA TYR A 24 -6.92 25.56 -23.17
C TYR A 24 -6.28 25.47 -21.78
N ALA A 25 -6.00 26.61 -21.14
CA ALA A 25 -5.48 26.66 -19.77
C ALA A 25 -6.51 26.14 -18.74
N ALA A 26 -7.78 26.49 -18.89
CA ALA A 26 -8.85 25.98 -18.05
C ALA A 26 -9.02 24.46 -18.22
N GLY A 27 -9.07 23.96 -19.46
CA GLY A 27 -9.18 22.52 -19.74
C GLY A 27 -8.00 21.70 -19.22
N ALA A 28 -6.77 22.20 -19.37
CA ALA A 28 -5.57 21.53 -18.83
C ALA A 28 -5.53 21.53 -17.29
N SER A 29 -6.05 22.59 -16.65
CA SER A 29 -6.15 22.66 -15.19
C SER A 29 -7.20 21.70 -14.63
N GLN A 30 -8.34 21.56 -15.33
CA GLN A 30 -9.40 20.62 -14.97
C GLN A 30 -8.90 19.17 -15.07
N ALA A 31 -8.26 18.80 -16.18
CA ALA A 31 -7.72 17.45 -16.38
C ALA A 31 -6.68 17.06 -15.32
N ARG A 32 -5.81 18.00 -14.92
CA ARG A 32 -4.84 17.77 -13.83
C ARG A 32 -5.50 17.64 -12.46
N ALA A 33 -6.59 18.37 -12.22
CA ALA A 33 -7.35 18.26 -10.98
C ALA A 33 -8.06 16.90 -10.89
N ASP A 34 -8.64 16.43 -12.00
CA ASP A 34 -9.31 15.13 -12.08
C ASP A 34 -8.32 13.97 -11.89
N GLU A 35 -7.13 14.07 -12.50
CA GLU A 35 -6.05 13.09 -12.32
C GLU A 35 -5.53 13.08 -10.87
N ALA A 36 -5.31 14.25 -10.27
CA ALA A 36 -4.89 14.35 -8.87
C ALA A 36 -5.94 13.77 -7.91
N ALA A 37 -7.23 14.03 -8.16
CA ALA A 37 -8.33 13.47 -7.37
C ALA A 37 -8.43 11.94 -7.50
N PHE A 38 -8.27 11.41 -8.73
CA PHE A 38 -8.23 9.97 -8.99
C PHE A 38 -7.11 9.29 -8.20
N TRP A 39 -5.88 9.81 -8.31
CA TRP A 39 -4.73 9.23 -7.62
C TRP A 39 -4.81 9.37 -6.10
N ARG A 40 -5.33 10.49 -5.61
CA ARG A 40 -5.55 10.69 -4.17
C ARG A 40 -6.50 9.65 -3.60
N ASN A 41 -7.59 9.35 -4.30
CA ASN A 41 -8.53 8.33 -3.89
C ASN A 41 -7.89 6.94 -3.86
N ASN A 42 -7.20 6.55 -4.95
CA ASN A 42 -6.52 5.25 -5.01
C ASN A 42 -5.43 5.10 -3.95
N ALA A 43 -4.63 6.15 -3.71
CA ALA A 43 -3.62 6.16 -2.66
C ALA A 43 -4.25 6.00 -1.27
N SER A 44 -5.40 6.64 -1.02
CA SER A 44 -6.13 6.49 0.24
C SER A 44 -6.69 5.09 0.44
N VAL A 45 -7.24 4.47 -0.60
CA VAL A 45 -7.71 3.08 -0.56
C VAL A 45 -6.53 2.14 -0.27
N MET A 46 -5.43 2.28 -1.02
CA MET A 46 -4.25 1.44 -0.83
C MET A 46 -3.58 1.66 0.54
N LYS A 47 -3.66 2.86 1.11
CA LYS A 47 -3.25 3.12 2.51
C LYS A 47 -4.03 2.24 3.48
N SER A 48 -5.35 2.13 3.32
CA SER A 48 -6.19 1.25 4.13
C SER A 48 -5.81 -0.21 3.97
N GLU A 49 -5.65 -0.68 2.73
CA GLU A 49 -5.26 -2.07 2.45
C GLU A 49 -3.87 -2.41 3.01
N ALA A 50 -2.92 -1.47 2.96
CA ALA A 50 -1.60 -1.64 3.56
C ALA A 50 -1.68 -1.68 5.10
N ALA A 51 -2.55 -0.87 5.71
CA ALA A 51 -2.76 -0.88 7.16
C ALA A 51 -3.37 -2.21 7.65
N GLU A 52 -4.37 -2.73 6.94
CA GLU A 52 -4.97 -4.05 7.20
C GLU A 52 -3.92 -5.16 7.07
N ALA A 53 -3.10 -5.14 6.01
CA ALA A 53 -2.02 -6.10 5.83
C ALA A 53 -0.97 -6.03 6.95
N ARG A 54 -0.65 -4.82 7.43
CA ARG A 54 0.25 -4.60 8.56
C ARG A 54 -0.31 -5.19 9.85
N GLU A 55 -1.60 -5.02 10.12
CA GLU A 55 -2.27 -5.59 11.28
C GLU A 55 -2.15 -7.12 11.29
N VAL A 56 -2.42 -7.76 10.14
CA VAL A 56 -2.24 -9.22 9.99
C VAL A 56 -0.79 -9.64 10.23
N ALA A 57 0.17 -8.94 9.62
CA ALA A 57 1.59 -9.24 9.76
C ALA A 57 2.08 -9.10 11.22
N ALA A 58 1.66 -8.04 11.90
CA ALA A 58 1.97 -7.81 13.31
C ALA A 58 1.29 -8.86 14.21
N GLY A 59 0.03 -9.22 13.96
CA GLY A 59 -0.68 -10.28 14.67
C GLY A 59 0.04 -11.62 14.56
N VAL A 60 0.43 -12.03 13.35
CA VAL A 60 1.22 -13.26 13.15
C VAL A 60 2.54 -13.23 13.91
N SER A 61 3.26 -12.11 13.86
CA SER A 61 4.56 -11.94 14.51
C SER A 61 4.46 -11.94 16.03
N SER A 62 3.43 -11.31 16.60
CA SER A 62 3.17 -11.31 18.04
C SER A 62 2.96 -12.71 18.60
N GLY A 63 2.25 -13.58 17.85
CA GLY A 63 2.06 -14.98 18.20
C GLY A 63 3.34 -15.84 18.14
N LEU A 64 4.45 -15.30 17.60
CA LEU A 64 5.76 -15.94 17.55
C LEU A 64 6.73 -15.44 18.63
N ALA A 65 6.35 -14.43 19.42
CA ALA A 65 7.23 -13.82 20.43
C ALA A 65 7.73 -14.83 21.49
N HIS A 66 6.98 -15.91 21.71
CA HIS A 66 7.31 -16.99 22.66
C HIS A 66 7.84 -18.26 22.00
N ALA A 67 8.10 -18.25 20.69
CA ALA A 67 8.59 -19.41 19.97
C ALA A 67 9.98 -19.85 20.45
N ASP A 68 10.21 -21.16 20.52
CA ASP A 68 11.54 -21.71 20.77
C ASP A 68 12.45 -21.52 19.54
N LYS A 69 13.27 -20.47 19.59
CA LYS A 69 14.18 -20.05 18.51
C LYS A 69 15.42 -20.95 18.36
N ARG A 70 15.52 -22.07 19.08
CA ARG A 70 16.65 -23.01 18.97
C ARG A 70 16.70 -23.74 17.62
N ASN A 71 15.59 -23.77 16.87
CA ASN A 71 15.57 -24.28 15.51
C ASN A 71 15.98 -23.18 14.52
N GLU A 72 17.08 -23.39 13.78
CA GLU A 72 17.62 -22.42 12.82
C GLU A 72 16.63 -22.03 11.71
N ILE A 73 15.78 -22.96 11.25
CA ILE A 73 14.77 -22.68 10.23
C ILE A 73 13.70 -21.75 10.79
N VAL A 74 13.20 -22.04 12.00
CA VAL A 74 12.21 -21.21 12.69
C VAL A 74 12.79 -19.82 12.95
N SER A 75 14.02 -19.74 13.49
CA SER A 75 14.68 -18.47 13.76
C SER A 75 14.90 -17.65 12.48
N GLY A 76 15.28 -18.30 11.37
CA GLY A 76 15.45 -17.65 10.08
C GLY A 76 14.14 -17.08 9.53
N LEU A 77 13.04 -17.83 9.64
CA LEU A 77 11.72 -17.38 9.21
C LEU A 77 11.15 -16.24 10.08
N ILE A 78 11.38 -16.29 11.40
CA ILE A 78 11.01 -15.17 12.30
C ILE A 78 11.80 -13.92 11.94
N SER A 79 13.12 -14.02 11.76
CA SER A 79 13.95 -12.88 11.37
C SER A 79 13.55 -12.33 9.99
N GLN A 80 13.18 -13.20 9.05
CA GLN A 80 12.66 -12.77 7.75
C GLN A 80 11.32 -12.03 7.88
N ALA A 81 10.42 -12.51 8.74
CA ALA A 81 9.15 -11.84 9.01
C ALA A 81 9.39 -10.43 9.58
N GLU A 82 10.21 -10.32 10.63
CA GLU A 82 10.61 -9.04 11.24
C GLU A 82 11.22 -8.08 10.19
N SER A 83 12.16 -8.55 9.37
CA SER A 83 12.78 -7.74 8.31
C SER A 83 11.80 -7.25 7.25
N TYR A 84 10.77 -8.03 6.92
CA TYR A 84 9.74 -7.61 5.98
C TYR A 84 8.75 -6.65 6.62
N LEU A 85 8.41 -6.83 7.90
CA LEU A 85 7.57 -5.90 8.64
C LEU A 85 8.22 -4.51 8.68
N ASP A 86 9.50 -4.44 9.06
CA ASP A 86 10.27 -3.19 9.14
C ASP A 86 10.35 -2.48 7.78
N ARG A 87 10.62 -3.24 6.69
CA ARG A 87 10.61 -2.68 5.34
C ARG A 87 9.24 -2.16 4.92
N GLY A 88 8.17 -2.86 5.30
CA GLY A 88 6.80 -2.37 5.09
C GLY A 88 6.58 -1.02 5.77
N ASP A 89 7.02 -0.89 7.03
CA ASP A 89 6.91 0.34 7.81
C ASP A 89 7.67 1.51 7.17
N ASP A 90 8.89 1.26 6.66
CA ASP A 90 9.67 2.25 5.91
C ASP A 90 8.94 2.76 4.65
N PHE A 91 8.34 1.84 3.88
CA PHE A 91 7.58 2.20 2.68
C PHE A 91 6.29 2.96 3.01
N THR A 92 5.61 2.60 4.10
CA THR A 92 4.44 3.33 4.59
C THR A 92 4.81 4.76 4.98
N ALA A 93 5.91 4.95 5.73
CA ALA A 93 6.38 6.29 6.09
C ALA A 93 6.72 7.15 4.86
N ALA A 94 7.37 6.56 3.84
CA ALA A 94 7.64 7.25 2.57
C ALA A 94 6.35 7.56 1.78
N ALA A 95 5.35 6.69 1.85
CA ALA A 95 4.05 6.88 1.22
C ALA A 95 3.26 8.01 1.89
N ASP A 96 3.27 8.08 3.23
CA ASP A 96 2.68 9.16 4.02
C ASP A 96 3.29 10.52 3.66
N SER A 97 4.62 10.61 3.62
CA SER A 97 5.32 11.82 3.16
C SER A 97 4.92 12.20 1.73
N SER A 98 4.77 11.23 0.82
CA SER A 98 4.31 11.49 -0.55
C SER A 98 2.85 11.96 -0.62
N MET A 99 1.98 11.52 0.30
CA MET A 99 0.60 12.02 0.41
C MET A 99 0.56 13.48 0.84
N GLU A 100 1.37 13.87 1.83
CA GLU A 100 1.46 15.24 2.33
C GLU A 100 2.00 16.20 1.25
N GLU A 101 2.93 15.74 0.42
CA GLU A 101 3.48 16.48 -0.71
C GLU A 101 2.54 16.53 -1.94
N GLY A 102 1.37 15.90 -1.89
CA GLY A 102 0.43 15.82 -3.00
C GLY A 102 0.88 14.93 -4.16
N LYS A 103 1.90 14.10 -3.96
CA LYS A 103 2.45 13.15 -4.95
C LYS A 103 1.68 11.83 -4.91
N TYR A 104 0.39 11.89 -5.19
CA TYR A 104 -0.55 10.80 -4.93
C TYR A 104 -0.26 9.50 -5.70
N GLU A 105 0.16 9.58 -6.97
CA GLU A 105 0.54 8.39 -7.73
C GLU A 105 1.74 7.67 -7.09
N ARG A 106 2.74 8.45 -6.64
CA ARG A 106 3.90 7.92 -5.91
C ARG A 106 3.48 7.29 -4.59
N ALA A 107 2.61 7.96 -3.84
CA ALA A 107 2.07 7.43 -2.59
C ALA A 107 1.37 6.09 -2.80
N TYR A 108 0.51 5.97 -3.82
CA TYR A 108 -0.16 4.72 -4.18
C TYR A 108 0.84 3.58 -4.43
N ARG A 109 1.89 3.83 -5.24
CA ARG A 109 2.93 2.82 -5.53
C ARG A 109 3.70 2.41 -4.28
N LEU A 110 3.99 3.36 -3.38
CA LEU A 110 4.69 3.09 -2.13
C LEU A 110 3.81 2.29 -1.15
N TYR A 111 2.52 2.63 -0.98
CA TYR A 111 1.60 1.82 -0.18
C TYR A 111 1.41 0.40 -0.76
N SER A 112 1.34 0.26 -2.09
CA SER A 112 1.28 -1.05 -2.74
C SER A 112 2.53 -1.89 -2.45
N THR A 113 3.70 -1.25 -2.43
CA THR A 113 4.96 -1.89 -2.06
C THR A 113 4.98 -2.27 -0.57
N ALA A 114 4.51 -1.39 0.32
CA ALA A 114 4.38 -1.69 1.75
C ALA A 114 3.48 -2.92 1.98
N LYS A 115 2.32 -2.97 1.31
CA LYS A 115 1.40 -4.12 1.36
C LYS A 115 2.07 -5.43 0.95
N LEU A 116 2.90 -5.42 -0.09
CA LEU A 116 3.66 -6.60 -0.52
C LEU A 116 4.61 -7.09 0.59
N TYR A 117 5.32 -6.18 1.24
CA TYR A 117 6.21 -6.51 2.36
C TYR A 117 5.46 -7.02 3.58
N TYR A 118 4.35 -6.40 3.97
CA TYR A 118 3.51 -6.92 5.06
C TYR A 118 2.96 -8.33 4.75
N THR A 119 2.52 -8.57 3.51
CA THR A 119 2.08 -9.91 3.08
C THR A 119 3.22 -10.93 3.15
N GLY A 120 4.44 -10.53 2.74
CA GLY A 120 5.64 -11.34 2.88
C GLY A 120 5.97 -11.65 4.34
N SER A 121 5.86 -10.66 5.23
CA SER A 121 6.03 -10.82 6.67
C SER A 121 5.05 -11.84 7.25
N ALA A 122 3.75 -11.68 6.96
CA ALA A 122 2.71 -12.61 7.40
C ALA A 122 2.98 -14.03 6.90
N THR A 123 3.40 -14.18 5.63
CA THR A 123 3.73 -15.49 5.04
C THR A 123 4.91 -16.15 5.74
N ALA A 124 6.01 -15.43 5.97
CA ALA A 124 7.18 -15.94 6.67
C ALA A 124 6.83 -16.36 8.11
N GLY A 125 6.03 -15.55 8.81
CA GLY A 125 5.57 -15.86 10.15
C GLY A 125 4.64 -17.09 10.20
N LEU A 126 3.70 -17.23 9.25
CA LEU A 126 2.85 -18.42 9.16
C LEU A 126 3.67 -19.67 8.85
N ASN A 127 4.72 -19.57 8.02
CA ASN A 127 5.65 -20.66 7.78
C ASN A 127 6.42 -21.03 9.05
N ALA A 128 6.86 -20.05 9.86
CA ALA A 128 7.48 -20.33 11.15
C ALA A 128 6.53 -21.08 12.10
N LYS A 129 5.26 -20.66 12.18
CA LYS A 129 4.23 -21.37 12.96
C LYS A 129 4.03 -22.81 12.48
N SER A 130 3.99 -23.03 11.17
CA SER A 130 3.86 -24.36 10.57
C SER A 130 5.04 -25.28 10.92
N VAL A 131 6.27 -24.76 10.83
CA VAL A 131 7.49 -25.52 11.20
C VAL A 131 7.48 -25.85 12.69
N LEU A 132 7.18 -24.88 13.57
CA LEU A 132 7.05 -25.12 15.02
C LEU A 132 6.06 -26.24 15.33
N HIS A 133 4.86 -26.20 14.75
CA HIS A 133 3.85 -27.24 14.98
C HIS A 133 4.29 -28.61 14.47
N SER A 134 5.05 -28.68 13.37
CA SER A 134 5.59 -29.95 12.86
C SER A 134 6.69 -30.53 13.75
N ILE A 135 7.50 -29.69 14.39
CA ILE A 135 8.51 -30.10 15.38
C ILE A 135 7.85 -30.52 16.69
N GLU A 136 6.79 -29.82 17.10
CA GLU A 136 6.02 -30.06 18.33
C GLU A 136 4.98 -31.19 18.21
N GLY A 137 5.04 -32.01 17.15
CA GLY A 137 3.99 -32.97 16.74
C GLY A 137 3.27 -33.76 17.86
N PRO A 138 2.13 -34.42 17.55
CA PRO A 138 1.13 -34.94 18.49
C PRO A 138 1.62 -35.92 19.59
N TRP A 139 2.88 -36.34 19.55
CA TRP A 139 3.55 -37.13 20.58
C TRP A 139 3.92 -36.36 21.85
N ASN A 140 3.75 -35.03 21.86
CA ASN A 140 3.99 -34.18 23.03
C ASN A 140 2.75 -33.40 23.54
N LYS A 141 1.53 -33.78 23.15
CA LYS A 141 0.32 -33.24 23.82
C LYS A 141 0.05 -34.03 25.12
N PRO A 142 -0.37 -33.37 26.22
CA PRO A 142 -1.18 -34.05 27.22
C PRO A 142 -2.41 -34.61 26.48
N THR A 143 -2.59 -35.92 26.59
CA THR A 143 -3.73 -36.71 26.10
C THR A 143 -5.02 -35.91 25.87
N GLY A 144 -5.52 -35.80 24.63
CA GLY A 144 -6.96 -35.53 24.45
C GLY A 144 -7.50 -34.76 23.23
N MET A 145 -6.74 -34.41 22.18
CA MET A 145 -7.35 -33.74 21.01
C MET A 145 -7.03 -34.44 19.69
N GLU A 146 -8.09 -34.96 19.07
CA GLU A 146 -8.11 -35.73 17.83
C GLU A 146 -7.47 -34.99 16.63
N ASN A 147 -6.82 -35.80 15.79
CA ASN A 147 -6.08 -35.39 14.61
C ASN A 147 -6.98 -34.69 13.57
N GLY A 148 -6.49 -33.59 12.97
CA GLY A 148 -6.90 -33.21 11.61
C GLY A 148 -7.68 -31.90 11.43
N LYS A 149 -7.67 -30.95 12.37
CA LYS A 149 -8.17 -29.60 12.10
C LYS A 149 -7.03 -28.67 11.70
N LEU A 150 -6.94 -28.37 10.41
CA LEU A 150 -6.31 -27.14 9.94
C LEU A 150 -7.16 -25.98 10.48
N TYR A 151 -6.57 -25.12 11.30
CA TYR A 151 -7.24 -23.94 11.84
C TYR A 151 -7.78 -23.09 10.69
N THR A 152 -9.06 -22.71 10.74
CA THR A 152 -9.62 -21.71 9.83
C THR A 152 -9.09 -20.34 10.22
N THR A 153 -9.05 -19.41 9.27
CA THR A 153 -8.49 -18.05 9.41
C THR A 153 -8.99 -17.29 10.65
N GLU A 154 -10.17 -17.63 11.17
CA GLU A 154 -10.77 -17.01 12.36
C GLU A 154 -10.08 -17.35 13.68
N GLU A 155 -9.38 -18.49 13.77
CA GLU A 155 -8.69 -18.90 15.01
C GLU A 155 -7.27 -18.33 15.13
N ILE A 156 -6.73 -17.72 14.06
CA ILE A 156 -5.36 -17.19 14.01
C ILE A 156 -5.31 -15.71 14.48
N VAL A 157 -6.46 -15.03 14.55
CA VAL A 157 -6.57 -13.57 14.74
C VAL A 157 -7.02 -13.17 16.17
N LYS A 158 -7.31 -14.13 17.06
CA LYS A 158 -7.58 -13.87 18.49
C LYS A 158 -6.36 -14.15 19.35
#